data_AF-A0A9E2YIH3-F1
#
_entry.id   AF-A0A9E2YIH3-F1
#
_cell.length_a   1.000
_cell.length_b   1.000
_cell.length_c   1.000
_cell.angle_alpha   90.00
_cell.angle_beta   90.00
_cell.angle_gamma   90.00
#
_symmetry.space_group_name_H-M   'P 1'
#
loop_
_entity.id
_entity.type
_entity.pdbx_description
1 polymer ?
#
loop_
_entity_poly.entity_id
_entity_poly.type
_entity_poly.pdbx_seq_one_letter_code
_entity_poly.pdbx_strand_id
1 'polypeptide(L)'
;MTAWRSIDEFCDAARATASKGDLNSALEMIVRFVITVISRDSSLAEVFSSPELDRLALELGRLPAKSEFQGSDEDQVVFLVTGIAPTGGHSRVLLDLIAADPAARATVLITNTEHDLRQSDVEGMFEFHGGAVEVAPVGNLATRLRWLQRRLASLRPARTYIFTHHFDPLCVAAAQPEISGRLFYYHNCDHSLALGVHLPHGTHIDFNGKSFHHCRQTKGVSNNIFWPLTAQVSKHRADLPFLTTGSLITCTSGGIGKVDNEHLYERIPYLYSYLKIVPLILNSTSGRHIHIGDLRDSMIEEITDGLARRGIPAESFVHVPRVPNLAEAMIDLSVDVYIGSFPSGGGRATVEAMGAGLPLILHSNYRSVFFSDVWEAYAGALHWRTPPELEECLRALTPMVLKDHARRSRRHYEVHHTPEALRTAVLGTLAGDTVTPPPAPSYQPNALQSWLDRKVAVDIELEGLHRDRQVWQDRAAHHEQRACIAERSATDNYARAEALAVDRQYLIEERIALRETFAWPIFTFIERQTRSLTRLKQARRRRSQESP
;
A
#
# COMPACT_ATOMS: atom_id res chain seq x y z
N MET A 1 -5.45 -5.92 18.68
CA MET A 1 -6.73 -5.66 18.00
C MET A 1 -7.76 -6.60 18.58
N THR A 2 -8.98 -6.12 18.84
CA THR A 2 -10.11 -6.99 19.18
C THR A 2 -10.41 -7.88 17.99
N ALA A 3 -10.45 -9.19 18.18
CA ALA A 3 -10.86 -10.13 17.14
C ALA A 3 -12.39 -10.15 17.07
N TRP A 4 -12.96 -9.58 16.01
CA TRP A 4 -14.39 -9.62 15.74
C TRP A 4 -14.78 -11.00 15.23
N ARG A 5 -15.88 -11.56 15.72
CA ARG A 5 -16.36 -12.89 15.30
C ARG A 5 -17.31 -12.82 14.12
N SER A 6 -17.99 -11.68 13.94
CA SER A 6 -18.89 -11.42 12.81
C SER A 6 -18.86 -9.95 12.39
N ILE A 7 -19.36 -9.68 11.19
CA ILE A 7 -19.54 -8.31 10.69
C ILE A 7 -20.59 -7.54 11.49
N ASP A 8 -21.64 -8.22 11.95
CA ASP A 8 -22.70 -7.62 12.77
C ASP A 8 -22.15 -7.14 14.12
N GLU A 9 -21.32 -7.96 14.79
CA GLU A 9 -20.67 -7.59 16.05
C GLU A 9 -19.81 -6.33 15.88
N PHE A 10 -19.05 -6.27 14.78
CA PHE A 10 -18.26 -5.09 14.44
C PHE A 10 -19.15 -3.86 14.22
N CYS A 11 -20.20 -3.98 13.40
CA CYS A 11 -21.11 -2.89 13.10
C CYS A 11 -21.83 -2.37 14.35
N ASP A 12 -22.29 -3.26 15.23
CA ASP A 12 -22.96 -2.89 16.48
C ASP A 12 -22.01 -2.19 17.44
N ALA A 13 -20.74 -2.61 17.52
CA ALA A 13 -19.73 -1.91 18.30
C ALA A 13 -19.46 -0.50 17.75
N ALA A 14 -19.39 -0.33 16.43
CA ALA A 14 -19.23 0.99 15.80
C ALA A 14 -20.44 1.89 16.07
N ARG A 15 -21.68 1.37 15.93
CA ARG A 15 -22.92 2.10 16.25
C ARG A 15 -22.98 2.51 17.71
N ALA A 16 -22.65 1.60 18.62
CA ALA A 16 -22.62 1.87 20.06
C ALA A 16 -21.61 2.96 20.41
N THR A 17 -20.47 3.00 19.71
CA THR A 17 -19.44 4.04 19.85
C THR A 17 -19.97 5.39 19.36
N ALA A 18 -20.56 5.45 18.17
CA ALA A 18 -21.16 6.67 17.63
C ALA A 18 -22.32 7.20 18.51
N SER A 19 -23.16 6.31 19.05
CA SER A 19 -24.30 6.66 19.90
C SER A 19 -23.88 7.31 21.23
N LYS A 20 -22.65 7.09 21.67
CA LYS A 20 -22.04 7.77 22.84
C LYS A 20 -21.49 9.16 22.49
N GLY A 21 -21.69 9.63 21.27
CA GLY A 21 -21.16 10.91 20.77
C GLY A 21 -19.77 10.84 20.16
N ASP A 22 -19.17 9.64 20.04
CA ASP A 22 -17.83 9.46 19.48
C ASP A 22 -17.88 8.96 18.02
N LEU A 23 -18.35 9.83 17.14
CA LEU A 23 -18.42 9.56 15.70
C LEU A 23 -17.03 9.32 15.09
N ASN A 24 -16.00 10.00 15.59
CA ASN A 24 -14.65 9.88 15.06
C ASN A 24 -14.12 8.46 15.26
N SER A 25 -14.18 7.93 16.49
CA SER A 25 -13.71 6.59 16.77
C SER A 25 -14.51 5.53 16.00
N ALA A 26 -15.82 5.73 15.80
CA ALA A 26 -16.63 4.83 14.98
C ALA A 26 -16.16 4.78 13.51
N LEU A 27 -15.80 5.93 12.92
CA LEU A 27 -15.23 5.98 11.57
C LEU A 27 -13.83 5.35 11.51
N GLU A 28 -12.97 5.61 12.49
CA GLU A 28 -11.64 4.98 12.59
C GLU A 28 -11.71 3.46 12.75
N MET A 29 -12.74 2.94 13.43
CA MET A 29 -12.98 1.50 13.52
C MET A 29 -13.17 0.88 12.14
N ILE A 30 -13.92 1.53 11.23
CA ILE A 30 -14.11 1.07 9.85
C ILE A 30 -12.80 1.12 9.08
N VAL A 31 -12.07 2.23 9.14
CA VAL A 31 -10.76 2.38 8.48
C VAL A 31 -9.82 1.24 8.90
N ARG A 32 -9.64 1.03 10.20
CA ARG A 32 -8.73 0.00 10.73
C ARG A 32 -9.20 -1.41 10.39
N PHE A 33 -10.51 -1.66 10.43
CA PHE A 33 -11.08 -2.96 10.04
C PHE A 33 -10.77 -3.26 8.59
N VAL A 34 -11.07 -2.33 7.68
CA VAL A 34 -10.83 -2.53 6.24
C VAL A 34 -9.34 -2.66 5.93
N ILE A 35 -8.48 -1.81 6.50
CA ILE A 35 -7.00 -1.94 6.35
C ILE A 35 -6.54 -3.33 6.79
N THR A 36 -7.01 -3.81 7.94
CA THR A 36 -6.64 -5.13 8.46
C THR A 36 -7.03 -6.26 7.49
N VAL A 37 -8.18 -6.13 6.83
CA VAL A 37 -8.62 -7.10 5.83
C VAL A 37 -7.73 -7.02 4.59
N ILE A 38 -7.63 -5.85 3.95
CA ILE A 38 -6.94 -5.69 2.64
C ILE A 38 -5.42 -5.86 2.71
N SER A 39 -4.80 -5.72 3.90
CA SER A 39 -3.37 -5.96 4.08
C SER A 39 -3.00 -7.45 4.14
N ARG A 40 -3.97 -8.36 4.00
CA ARG A 40 -3.74 -9.81 3.89
C ARG A 40 -3.83 -10.27 2.44
N ASP A 41 -2.82 -10.98 1.96
CA ASP A 41 -2.81 -11.54 0.60
C ASP A 41 -3.98 -12.51 0.37
N SER A 42 -4.44 -13.23 1.41
CA SER A 42 -5.65 -14.05 1.33
C SER A 42 -6.94 -13.28 1.03
N SER A 43 -6.95 -11.96 1.20
CA SER A 43 -8.08 -11.10 0.86
C SER A 43 -7.99 -10.49 -0.54
N LEU A 44 -6.78 -10.50 -1.12
CA LEU A 44 -6.58 -9.91 -2.43
C LEU A 44 -7.21 -10.80 -3.50
N ALA A 45 -7.89 -10.14 -4.43
CA ALA A 45 -8.63 -10.71 -5.55
C ALA A 45 -9.83 -11.62 -5.21
N GLU A 46 -10.26 -11.65 -3.94
CA GLU A 46 -11.54 -12.24 -3.48
C GLU A 46 -12.73 -11.26 -3.58
N VAL A 47 -12.43 -9.96 -3.72
CA VAL A 47 -13.38 -8.85 -3.94
C VAL A 47 -14.51 -8.84 -2.91
N PHE A 48 -14.17 -8.59 -1.65
CA PHE A 48 -15.20 -8.51 -0.61
C PHE A 48 -16.07 -7.25 -0.76
N SER A 49 -17.34 -7.39 -0.38
CA SER A 49 -18.30 -6.29 -0.28
C SER A 49 -19.24 -6.61 0.88
N SER A 50 -19.71 -5.61 1.61
CA SER A 50 -20.65 -5.82 2.71
C SER A 50 -21.74 -4.74 2.70
N PRO A 51 -23.00 -5.12 2.42
CA PRO A 51 -24.14 -4.23 2.60
C PRO A 51 -24.23 -3.66 4.02
N GLU A 52 -23.78 -4.42 5.03
CA GLU A 52 -23.77 -4.02 6.44
C GLU A 52 -22.78 -2.88 6.69
N LEU A 53 -21.56 -2.96 6.14
CA LEU A 53 -20.56 -1.89 6.23
C LEU A 53 -21.00 -0.64 5.47
N ASP A 54 -21.58 -0.80 4.28
CA ASP A 54 -22.05 0.33 3.48
C ASP A 54 -23.21 1.05 4.17
N ARG A 55 -24.13 0.29 4.75
CA ARG A 55 -25.23 0.83 5.57
C ARG A 55 -24.68 1.53 6.82
N LEU A 56 -23.71 0.93 7.51
CA LEU A 56 -23.07 1.55 8.66
C LEU A 56 -22.42 2.89 8.28
N ALA A 57 -21.67 2.95 7.18
CA ALA A 57 -21.04 4.19 6.72
C ALA A 57 -22.10 5.27 6.41
N LEU A 58 -23.19 4.91 5.74
CA LEU A 58 -24.32 5.82 5.50
C LEU A 58 -24.99 6.28 6.81
N GLU A 59 -25.21 5.38 7.77
CA GLU A 59 -25.79 5.69 9.08
C GLU A 59 -24.93 6.68 9.87
N LEU A 60 -23.61 6.48 9.89
CA LEU A 60 -22.64 7.39 10.52
C LEU A 60 -22.58 8.75 9.81
N GLY A 61 -22.88 8.77 8.52
CA GLY A 61 -23.00 9.97 7.70
C GLY A 61 -24.33 10.70 7.81
N ARG A 62 -25.34 10.17 8.52
CA ARG A 62 -26.70 10.68 8.42
C ARG A 62 -26.81 12.16 8.84
N LEU A 63 -27.45 12.96 8.00
CA LEU A 63 -27.72 14.37 8.28
C LEU A 63 -28.91 14.54 9.23
N PRO A 64 -28.98 15.64 10.00
CA PRO A 64 -30.18 15.99 10.76
C PRO A 64 -31.40 16.13 9.84
N ALA A 65 -32.59 15.76 10.33
CA ALA A 65 -33.84 15.72 9.57
C ALA A 65 -34.30 17.06 8.93
N LYS A 66 -33.62 18.17 9.19
CA LYS A 66 -33.93 19.51 8.64
C LYS A 66 -33.15 19.87 7.39
N SER A 67 -32.33 18.96 6.85
CA SER A 67 -31.62 19.19 5.59
C SER A 67 -32.58 18.97 4.42
N GLU A 68 -33.26 20.02 3.97
CA GLU A 68 -34.04 19.98 2.73
C GLU A 68 -33.11 20.08 1.51
N PHE A 69 -33.34 19.25 0.50
CA PHE A 69 -32.62 19.30 -0.77
C PHE A 69 -32.93 20.63 -1.49
N GLN A 70 -31.92 21.49 -1.66
CA GLN A 70 -32.09 22.83 -2.22
C GLN A 70 -32.05 22.89 -3.76
N GLY A 71 -32.27 21.75 -4.44
CA GLY A 71 -32.10 21.61 -5.88
C GLY A 71 -30.64 21.38 -6.28
N SER A 72 -30.43 20.89 -7.50
CA SER A 72 -29.10 20.74 -8.12
C SER A 72 -28.70 21.98 -8.92
N ASP A 73 -27.41 22.12 -9.16
CA ASP A 73 -26.79 22.97 -10.17
C ASP A 73 -26.30 22.04 -11.29
N GLU A 74 -27.00 22.09 -12.45
CA GLU A 74 -26.77 21.16 -13.58
C GLU A 74 -25.38 21.27 -14.20
N ASP A 75 -24.74 22.43 -14.03
CA ASP A 75 -23.40 22.72 -14.51
C ASP A 75 -22.31 22.29 -13.52
N GLN A 76 -22.67 21.77 -12.35
CA GLN A 76 -21.73 21.36 -11.31
C GLN A 76 -21.71 19.84 -11.12
N VAL A 77 -20.51 19.27 -11.24
CA VAL A 77 -20.19 17.90 -10.85
C VAL A 77 -19.21 17.89 -9.68
N VAL A 78 -19.35 16.93 -8.77
CA VAL A 78 -18.39 16.72 -7.66
C VAL A 78 -17.83 15.29 -7.69
N PHE A 79 -16.52 15.16 -7.53
CA PHE A 79 -15.83 13.90 -7.34
C PHE A 79 -15.32 13.81 -5.90
N LEU A 80 -15.79 12.82 -5.15
CA LEU A 80 -15.30 12.48 -3.82
C LEU A 80 -14.18 11.44 -3.96
N VAL A 81 -12.98 11.80 -3.51
CA VAL A 81 -11.80 10.95 -3.66
C VAL A 81 -11.02 10.85 -2.36
N THR A 82 -10.39 9.71 -2.09
CA THR A 82 -9.60 9.54 -0.85
C THR A 82 -8.32 10.35 -0.88
N GLY A 83 -7.61 10.29 -2.02
CA GLY A 83 -6.35 10.94 -2.25
C GLY A 83 -6.01 10.94 -3.74
N ILE A 84 -5.10 11.79 -4.15
CA ILE A 84 -4.57 11.84 -5.51
C ILE A 84 -3.04 11.84 -5.47
N ALA A 85 -2.43 11.36 -6.55
CA ALA A 85 -0.99 11.41 -6.75
C ALA A 85 -0.66 12.07 -8.11
N PRO A 86 0.51 12.71 -8.26
CA PRO A 86 0.95 13.28 -9.54
C PRO A 86 1.06 12.24 -10.66
N THR A 87 1.38 11.00 -10.30
CA THR A 87 1.48 9.86 -11.21
C THR A 87 0.70 8.68 -10.65
N GLY A 88 0.06 7.89 -11.52
CA GLY A 88 -0.67 6.69 -11.13
C GLY A 88 -1.94 6.47 -11.94
N GLY A 89 -2.42 5.23 -11.95
CA GLY A 89 -3.64 4.85 -12.68
C GLY A 89 -4.88 5.57 -12.13
N HIS A 90 -5.00 5.70 -10.81
CA HIS A 90 -6.17 6.30 -10.14
C HIS A 90 -6.39 7.76 -10.57
N SER A 91 -5.40 8.65 -10.41
CA SER A 91 -5.51 10.06 -10.81
C SER A 91 -5.80 10.23 -12.31
N ARG A 92 -5.22 9.37 -13.16
CA ARG A 92 -5.48 9.44 -14.60
C ARG A 92 -6.90 9.01 -14.97
N VAL A 93 -7.48 8.02 -14.28
CA VAL A 93 -8.88 7.62 -14.47
C VAL A 93 -9.82 8.73 -14.03
N LEU A 94 -9.52 9.40 -12.91
CA LEU A 94 -10.27 10.57 -12.47
C LEU A 94 -10.27 11.69 -13.53
N LEU A 95 -9.12 11.97 -14.15
CA LEU A 95 -9.03 12.95 -15.26
C LEU A 95 -9.90 12.55 -16.45
N ASP A 96 -9.90 11.28 -16.84
CA ASP A 96 -10.73 10.79 -17.95
C ASP A 96 -12.23 10.97 -17.64
N LEU A 97 -12.65 10.72 -16.39
CA LEU A 97 -14.04 10.91 -15.96
C LEU A 97 -14.45 12.39 -15.91
N ILE A 98 -13.57 13.27 -15.41
CA ILE A 98 -13.81 14.72 -15.41
C ILE A 98 -14.00 15.21 -16.86
N ALA A 99 -13.17 14.75 -17.79
CA ALA A 99 -13.27 15.14 -19.19
C ALA A 99 -14.49 14.55 -19.91
N ALA A 100 -15.04 13.44 -19.42
CA ALA A 100 -16.20 12.76 -20.01
C ALA A 100 -17.56 13.31 -19.52
N ASP A 101 -17.64 13.89 -18.32
CA ASP A 101 -18.89 14.47 -17.81
C ASP A 101 -19.24 15.77 -18.57
N PRO A 102 -20.53 16.00 -18.91
CA PRO A 102 -20.95 17.21 -19.63
C PRO A 102 -21.01 18.49 -18.76
N ALA A 103 -20.80 18.40 -17.45
CA ALA A 103 -20.81 19.58 -16.56
C ALA A 103 -19.80 20.64 -17.00
N ALA A 104 -20.19 21.91 -16.92
CA ALA A 104 -19.27 23.02 -17.18
C ALA A 104 -18.22 23.22 -16.07
N ARG A 105 -18.49 22.75 -14.84
CA ARG A 105 -17.62 22.88 -13.68
C ARG A 105 -17.49 21.55 -12.94
N ALA A 106 -16.25 21.16 -12.67
CA ALA A 106 -15.93 20.01 -11.84
C ALA A 106 -15.27 20.42 -10.54
N THR A 107 -15.59 19.75 -9.44
CA THR A 107 -14.88 19.94 -8.18
C THR A 107 -14.47 18.59 -7.60
N VAL A 108 -13.17 18.41 -7.35
CA VAL A 108 -12.63 17.23 -6.68
C VAL A 108 -12.50 17.56 -5.20
N LEU A 109 -13.23 16.84 -4.35
CA LEU A 109 -13.13 16.95 -2.89
C LEU A 109 -12.34 15.74 -2.37
N ILE A 110 -11.20 16.02 -1.74
CA ILE A 110 -10.28 15.00 -1.22
C ILE A 110 -10.55 14.78 0.26
N THR A 111 -10.92 13.57 0.67
CA THR A 111 -11.17 13.23 2.08
C THR A 111 -9.90 13.24 2.92
N ASN A 112 -8.76 12.96 2.28
CA ASN A 112 -7.43 12.90 2.89
C ASN A 112 -7.33 11.82 3.99
N THR A 113 -8.18 10.78 3.94
CA THR A 113 -8.15 9.65 4.88
C THR A 113 -6.85 8.86 4.67
N GLU A 114 -6.09 8.59 5.75
CA GLU A 114 -4.75 7.96 5.70
C GLU A 114 -3.73 8.67 4.78
N HIS A 115 -3.97 9.94 4.46
CA HIS A 115 -3.09 10.80 3.71
C HIS A 115 -2.79 12.08 4.49
N ASP A 116 -1.70 12.76 4.12
CA ASP A 116 -1.29 14.06 4.68
C ASP A 116 -1.10 15.09 3.56
N LEU A 117 -2.01 15.08 2.58
CA LEU A 117 -2.01 16.08 1.51
C LEU A 117 -2.42 17.44 2.07
N ARG A 118 -1.74 18.48 1.62
CA ARG A 118 -2.08 19.90 1.82
C ARG A 118 -2.67 20.46 0.54
N GLN A 119 -3.38 21.57 0.65
CA GLN A 119 -3.92 22.27 -0.52
C GLN A 119 -2.81 22.61 -1.53
N SER A 120 -1.65 23.07 -1.04
CA SER A 120 -0.47 23.37 -1.87
C SER A 120 0.07 22.17 -2.64
N ASP A 121 -0.17 20.95 -2.18
CA ASP A 121 0.32 19.72 -2.84
C ASP A 121 -0.52 19.36 -4.07
N VAL A 122 -1.73 19.93 -4.15
CA VAL A 122 -2.71 19.67 -5.20
C VAL A 122 -3.09 20.91 -6.01
N GLU A 123 -2.59 22.08 -5.63
CA GLU A 123 -2.69 23.30 -6.44
C GLU A 123 -2.09 23.07 -7.83
N GLY A 124 -2.74 23.58 -8.88
CA GLY A 124 -2.35 23.33 -10.26
C GLY A 124 -2.75 21.95 -10.80
N MET A 125 -3.04 20.98 -9.92
CA MET A 125 -3.63 19.72 -10.38
C MET A 125 -5.05 20.04 -10.88
N PHE A 126 -5.38 19.63 -12.12
CA PHE A 126 -6.70 19.78 -12.75
C PHE A 126 -7.09 21.18 -13.25
N GLU A 127 -6.23 22.20 -13.17
CA GLU A 127 -6.52 23.54 -13.73
C GLU A 127 -6.88 23.50 -15.23
N PHE A 128 -6.26 22.59 -15.99
CA PHE A 128 -6.51 22.41 -17.42
C PHE A 128 -7.93 21.93 -17.78
N HIS A 129 -8.72 21.47 -16.80
CA HIS A 129 -10.09 21.01 -17.02
C HIS A 129 -11.14 21.96 -16.43
N GLY A 130 -10.76 23.18 -16.03
CA GLY A 130 -11.67 24.11 -15.36
C GLY A 130 -12.17 23.60 -14.00
N GLY A 131 -11.48 22.60 -13.44
CA GLY A 131 -11.85 21.94 -12.20
C GLY A 131 -11.19 22.57 -10.99
N ALA A 132 -11.92 22.66 -9.88
CA ALA A 132 -11.36 23.00 -8.58
C ALA A 132 -10.98 21.73 -7.81
N VAL A 133 -9.88 21.76 -7.06
CA VAL A 133 -9.52 20.69 -6.13
C VAL A 133 -9.49 21.27 -4.73
N GLU A 134 -10.16 20.60 -3.79
CA GLU A 134 -10.18 21.00 -2.40
C GLU A 134 -9.81 19.83 -1.50
N VAL A 135 -8.86 20.06 -0.59
CA VAL A 135 -8.47 19.07 0.40
C VAL A 135 -9.23 19.29 1.70
N ALA A 136 -9.79 18.21 2.27
CA ALA A 136 -10.42 18.27 3.58
C ALA A 136 -9.43 18.81 4.62
N PRO A 137 -9.88 19.69 5.54
CA PRO A 137 -8.99 20.34 6.48
C PRO A 137 -8.32 19.33 7.42
N VAL A 138 -7.15 19.71 7.94
CA VAL A 138 -6.48 18.97 9.02
C VAL A 138 -7.44 18.86 10.21
N GLY A 139 -7.60 17.65 10.71
CA GLY A 139 -8.58 17.33 11.73
C GLY A 139 -8.91 15.85 11.73
N ASN A 140 -9.84 15.49 12.60
CA ASN A 140 -10.30 14.11 12.75
C ASN A 140 -11.35 13.74 11.67
N LEU A 141 -11.64 12.44 11.51
CA LEU A 141 -12.52 11.95 10.45
C LEU A 141 -13.94 12.52 10.54
N ALA A 142 -14.47 12.70 11.74
CA ALA A 142 -15.79 13.32 11.94
C ALA A 142 -15.82 14.78 11.45
N THR A 143 -14.75 15.54 11.69
CA THR A 143 -14.64 16.94 11.22
C THR A 143 -14.57 17.02 9.70
N ARG A 144 -13.80 16.12 9.09
CA ARG A 144 -13.66 16.01 7.64
C ARG A 144 -14.97 15.59 6.98
N LEU A 145 -15.70 14.63 7.56
CA LEU A 145 -17.05 14.25 7.12
C LEU A 145 -17.99 15.47 7.09
N ARG A 146 -18.02 16.25 8.17
CA ARG A 146 -18.86 17.46 8.27
C ARG A 146 -18.42 18.57 7.33
N TRP A 147 -17.14 18.61 6.98
CA TRP A 147 -16.64 19.49 5.92
C TRP A 147 -17.15 19.05 4.55
N LEU A 148 -16.99 17.76 4.19
CA LEU A 148 -17.46 17.20 2.91
C LEU A 148 -18.95 17.46 2.71
N GLN A 149 -19.77 17.19 3.72
CA GLN A 149 -21.22 17.40 3.65
C GLN A 149 -21.59 18.87 3.47
N ARG A 150 -20.89 19.79 4.14
CA ARG A 150 -21.09 21.24 3.93
C ARG A 150 -20.66 21.68 2.54
N ARG A 151 -19.56 21.13 2.00
CA ARG A 151 -19.11 21.43 0.65
C ARG A 151 -20.10 20.93 -0.39
N LEU A 152 -20.52 19.67 -0.32
CA LEU A 152 -21.57 19.10 -1.16
C LEU A 152 -22.86 19.93 -1.13
N ALA A 153 -23.36 20.26 0.06
CA ALA A 153 -24.55 21.10 0.20
C ALA A 153 -24.37 22.50 -0.41
N SER A 154 -23.17 23.10 -0.31
CA SER A 154 -22.89 24.42 -0.88
C SER A 154 -22.69 24.40 -2.40
N LEU A 155 -22.10 23.32 -2.93
CA LEU A 155 -21.83 23.15 -4.37
C LEU A 155 -23.09 22.70 -5.12
N ARG A 156 -24.03 22.04 -4.43
CA ARG A 156 -25.29 21.53 -4.99
C ARG A 156 -25.09 20.74 -6.29
N PRO A 157 -24.17 19.77 -6.35
CA PRO A 157 -23.86 19.11 -7.60
C PRO A 157 -25.07 18.36 -8.17
N ALA A 158 -25.30 18.47 -9.48
CA ALA A 158 -26.24 17.60 -10.17
C ALA A 158 -25.79 16.14 -10.18
N ARG A 159 -24.47 15.92 -10.14
CA ARG A 159 -23.85 14.60 -10.14
C ARG A 159 -22.72 14.53 -9.11
N THR A 160 -22.74 13.48 -8.31
CA THR A 160 -21.66 13.17 -7.36
C THR A 160 -21.07 11.82 -7.73
N TYR A 161 -19.75 11.79 -7.89
CA TYR A 161 -18.98 10.58 -8.16
C TYR A 161 -18.22 10.19 -6.90
N ILE A 162 -18.33 8.93 -6.48
CA ILE A 162 -17.46 8.33 -5.47
C ILE A 162 -16.35 7.58 -6.20
N PHE A 163 -15.12 7.94 -5.89
CA PHE A 163 -13.92 7.31 -6.43
C PHE A 163 -12.92 7.13 -5.27
N THR A 164 -13.17 6.10 -4.48
CA THR A 164 -12.60 5.93 -3.13
C THR A 164 -11.53 4.85 -3.10
N HIS A 165 -10.57 4.98 -2.19
CA HIS A 165 -9.77 3.84 -1.76
C HIS A 165 -10.60 2.94 -0.83
N HIS A 166 -10.19 1.67 -0.75
CA HIS A 166 -10.84 0.60 0.02
C HIS A 166 -11.30 1.03 1.42
N PHE A 167 -10.42 1.70 2.15
CA PHE A 167 -10.52 1.94 3.58
C PHE A 167 -11.23 3.24 3.96
N ASP A 168 -11.68 4.06 3.02
CA ASP A 168 -12.17 5.40 3.30
C ASP A 168 -13.70 5.46 3.45
N PRO A 169 -14.24 5.47 4.69
CA PRO A 169 -15.66 5.53 4.91
C PRO A 169 -16.24 6.92 4.60
N LEU A 170 -15.40 7.96 4.47
CA LEU A 170 -15.89 9.34 4.36
C LEU A 170 -16.57 9.60 3.03
N CYS A 171 -16.07 9.04 1.93
CA CYS A 171 -16.71 9.16 0.62
C CYS A 171 -18.15 8.61 0.65
N VAL A 172 -18.33 7.45 1.27
CA VAL A 172 -19.63 6.76 1.41
C VAL A 172 -20.53 7.51 2.38
N ALA A 173 -20.01 7.87 3.56
CA ALA A 173 -20.76 8.57 4.59
C ALA A 173 -21.20 9.99 4.16
N ALA A 174 -20.40 10.70 3.37
CA ALA A 174 -20.74 12.05 2.92
C ALA A 174 -21.82 12.07 1.83
N ALA A 175 -21.90 11.02 1.00
CA ALA A 175 -22.78 10.94 -0.16
C ALA A 175 -24.25 10.62 0.19
N GLN A 176 -24.86 11.47 1.02
CA GLN A 176 -26.25 11.34 1.45
C GLN A 176 -27.20 11.83 0.34
N PRO A 177 -28.38 11.19 0.17
CA PRO A 177 -29.34 11.55 -0.88
C PRO A 177 -29.92 12.97 -0.73
N GLU A 178 -29.89 13.55 0.48
CA GLU A 178 -30.40 14.91 0.72
C GLU A 178 -29.46 16.02 0.22
N ILE A 179 -28.20 15.71 -0.12
CA ILE A 179 -27.17 16.69 -0.53
C ILE A 179 -26.38 16.28 -1.77
N SER A 180 -26.64 15.09 -2.30
CA SER A 180 -26.03 14.58 -3.53
C SER A 180 -27.14 14.43 -4.55
N GLY A 181 -26.98 14.98 -5.76
CA GLY A 181 -27.92 14.77 -6.86
C GLY A 181 -27.92 13.30 -7.33
N ARG A 182 -27.59 13.05 -8.59
CA ARG A 182 -27.36 11.68 -9.06
C ARG A 182 -26.02 11.17 -8.52
N LEU A 183 -26.05 10.08 -7.75
CA LEU A 183 -24.84 9.46 -7.19
C LEU A 183 -24.33 8.35 -8.10
N PHE A 184 -23.04 8.39 -8.40
CA PHE A 184 -22.32 7.39 -9.19
C PHE A 184 -21.16 6.84 -8.36
N TYR A 185 -21.16 5.53 -8.11
CA TYR A 185 -20.07 4.84 -7.42
C TYR A 185 -19.16 4.20 -8.47
N TYR A 186 -17.95 4.71 -8.65
CA TYR A 186 -16.99 4.13 -9.58
C TYR A 186 -16.10 3.13 -8.83
N HIS A 187 -16.27 1.84 -9.12
CA HIS A 187 -15.65 0.75 -8.39
C HIS A 187 -14.18 0.52 -8.81
N ASN A 188 -13.28 1.45 -8.49
CA ASN A 188 -11.85 1.37 -8.83
C ASN A 188 -11.02 0.40 -7.98
N CYS A 189 -11.60 -0.06 -6.87
CA CYS A 189 -10.99 -0.89 -5.85
C CYS A 189 -11.42 -2.36 -6.02
N ASP A 190 -11.36 -2.83 -7.26
CA ASP A 190 -12.04 -4.02 -7.77
C ASP A 190 -11.44 -5.37 -7.37
N HIS A 191 -10.32 -5.37 -6.64
CA HIS A 191 -9.57 -6.57 -6.30
C HIS A 191 -9.41 -6.76 -4.78
N SER A 192 -10.15 -6.04 -3.93
CA SER A 192 -10.13 -6.26 -2.47
C SER A 192 -11.46 -5.82 -1.85
N LEU A 193 -11.56 -5.79 -0.52
CA LEU A 193 -12.71 -5.21 0.18
C LEU A 193 -12.91 -3.76 -0.25
N ALA A 194 -14.09 -3.40 -0.72
CA ALA A 194 -14.44 -2.03 -1.07
C ALA A 194 -15.70 -1.57 -0.34
N LEU A 195 -15.68 -0.34 0.17
CA LEU A 195 -16.85 0.35 0.72
C LEU A 195 -17.60 1.05 -0.41
N GLY A 196 -18.93 1.09 -0.32
CA GLY A 196 -19.85 1.78 -1.24
C GLY A 196 -20.42 0.90 -2.35
N VAL A 197 -20.09 -0.40 -2.38
CA VAL A 197 -20.55 -1.33 -3.44
C VAL A 197 -22.08 -1.45 -3.47
N HIS A 198 -22.73 -1.43 -2.30
CA HIS A 198 -24.17 -1.67 -2.10
C HIS A 198 -24.95 -0.38 -1.78
N LEU A 199 -24.51 0.77 -2.31
CA LEU A 199 -25.21 2.03 -2.12
C LEU A 199 -26.61 2.00 -2.77
N PRO A 200 -27.70 2.13 -1.99
CA PRO A 200 -29.06 1.89 -2.48
C PRO A 200 -29.56 3.00 -3.43
N HIS A 201 -29.03 4.22 -3.30
CA HIS A 201 -29.38 5.39 -4.12
C HIS A 201 -28.30 5.75 -5.15
N GLY A 202 -27.24 4.94 -5.25
CA GLY A 202 -26.17 5.13 -6.23
C GLY A 202 -26.41 4.32 -7.51
N THR A 203 -25.77 4.73 -8.59
CA THR A 203 -25.52 3.89 -9.77
C THR A 203 -24.10 3.32 -9.64
N HIS A 204 -23.98 2.00 -9.63
CA HIS A 204 -22.68 1.34 -9.52
C HIS A 204 -22.01 1.28 -10.90
N ILE A 205 -20.76 1.71 -11.03
CA ILE A 205 -20.01 1.70 -12.29
C ILE A 205 -18.85 0.73 -12.16
N ASP A 206 -18.88 -0.31 -12.99
CA ASP A 206 -17.75 -1.21 -13.19
C ASP A 206 -17.00 -0.80 -14.46
N PHE A 207 -15.67 -0.71 -14.36
CA PHE A 207 -14.85 -0.19 -15.46
C PHE A 207 -14.21 -1.25 -16.36
N ASN A 208 -14.37 -2.51 -15.98
CA ASN A 208 -13.89 -3.66 -16.71
C ASN A 208 -14.94 -4.77 -16.70
N GLY A 209 -14.89 -5.66 -17.70
CA GLY A 209 -15.89 -6.72 -17.85
C GLY A 209 -15.91 -7.68 -16.65
N LYS A 210 -14.73 -8.02 -16.11
CA LYS A 210 -14.62 -8.97 -14.98
C LYS A 210 -15.35 -8.46 -13.73
N SER A 211 -15.19 -7.17 -13.40
CA SER A 211 -15.89 -6.54 -12.27
C SER A 211 -17.39 -6.46 -12.53
N PHE A 212 -17.80 -6.03 -13.73
CA PHE A 212 -19.23 -5.96 -14.08
C PHE A 212 -19.95 -7.28 -13.88
N HIS A 213 -19.38 -8.36 -14.42
CA HIS A 213 -19.98 -9.69 -14.29
C HIS A 213 -19.93 -10.20 -12.85
N HIS A 214 -18.82 -9.98 -12.14
CA HIS A 214 -18.67 -10.41 -10.74
C HIS A 214 -19.63 -9.67 -9.79
N CYS A 215 -19.73 -8.34 -9.89
CA CYS A 215 -20.65 -7.52 -9.11
C CYS A 215 -22.10 -7.97 -9.32
N ARG A 216 -22.51 -8.16 -10.58
CA ARG A 216 -23.86 -8.61 -10.93
C ARG A 216 -24.16 -10.03 -10.44
N GLN A 217 -23.29 -10.98 -10.77
CA GLN A 217 -23.58 -12.41 -10.67
C GLN A 217 -23.17 -13.02 -9.33
N THR A 218 -22.14 -12.46 -8.69
CA THR A 218 -21.58 -12.99 -7.43
C THR A 218 -21.93 -12.12 -6.23
N LYS A 219 -21.96 -10.80 -6.39
CA LYS A 219 -22.22 -9.87 -5.27
C LYS A 219 -23.67 -9.38 -5.20
N GLY A 220 -24.49 -9.66 -6.21
CA GLY A 220 -25.92 -9.28 -6.21
C GLY A 220 -26.15 -7.79 -6.48
N VAL A 221 -25.17 -7.08 -7.04
CA VAL A 221 -25.30 -5.66 -7.41
C VAL A 221 -26.12 -5.57 -8.71
N SER A 222 -27.38 -5.19 -8.58
CA SER A 222 -28.35 -5.20 -9.71
C SER A 222 -28.48 -3.85 -10.43
N ASN A 223 -27.87 -2.79 -9.92
CA ASN A 223 -27.86 -1.45 -10.49
C ASN A 223 -26.51 -1.09 -11.13
N ASN A 224 -25.64 -2.08 -11.39
CA ASN A 224 -24.35 -1.80 -12.00
C ASN A 224 -24.45 -1.55 -13.52
N ILE A 225 -23.61 -0.64 -14.00
CA ILE A 225 -23.42 -0.29 -15.41
C ILE A 225 -21.94 -0.41 -15.77
N PHE A 226 -21.66 -0.43 -17.07
CA PHE A 226 -20.29 -0.55 -17.58
C PHE A 226 -19.83 0.77 -18.22
N TRP A 227 -18.74 1.34 -17.72
CA TRP A 227 -18.03 2.44 -18.39
C TRP A 227 -16.62 2.00 -18.72
N PRO A 228 -16.17 2.04 -19.98
CA PRO A 228 -14.89 1.45 -20.32
C PRO A 228 -13.72 2.16 -19.63
N LEU A 229 -12.72 1.39 -19.21
CA LEU A 229 -11.41 1.94 -18.90
C LEU A 229 -10.79 2.56 -20.15
N THR A 230 -10.34 3.81 -20.07
CA THR A 230 -9.77 4.51 -21.23
C THR A 230 -8.34 4.99 -21.00
N ALA A 231 -7.67 5.32 -22.10
CA ALA A 231 -6.46 6.12 -22.09
C ALA A 231 -6.38 6.98 -23.35
N GLN A 232 -5.87 8.19 -23.26
CA GLN A 232 -5.59 9.03 -24.43
C GLN A 232 -4.29 8.59 -25.09
N VAL A 233 -4.36 8.11 -26.33
CA VAL A 233 -3.20 7.70 -27.13
C VAL A 233 -3.23 8.33 -28.51
N SER A 234 -2.37 9.33 -28.72
CA SER A 234 -2.31 10.17 -29.92
C SER A 234 -1.50 9.53 -31.07
N LYS A 235 -0.50 8.71 -30.73
CA LYS A 235 0.39 8.03 -31.69
C LYS A 235 0.24 6.52 -31.57
N HIS A 236 0.39 5.84 -32.68
CA HIS A 236 0.43 4.37 -32.71
C HIS A 236 1.44 3.89 -33.73
N ARG A 237 1.89 2.64 -33.56
CA ARG A 237 2.85 2.00 -34.46
C ARG A 237 2.31 0.76 -35.17
N ALA A 238 0.98 0.57 -35.18
CA ALA A 238 0.33 -0.61 -35.76
C ALA A 238 0.73 -0.93 -37.21
N ASP A 239 1.14 0.09 -38.00
CA ASP A 239 1.59 -0.08 -39.39
C ASP A 239 3.11 0.09 -39.58
N LEU A 240 3.86 0.34 -38.51
CA LEU A 240 5.33 0.40 -38.57
C LEU A 240 5.93 -1.01 -38.67
N PRO A 241 7.16 -1.15 -39.20
CA PRO A 241 7.87 -2.42 -39.18
C PRO A 241 8.10 -2.91 -37.74
N PHE A 242 8.05 -4.24 -37.57
CA PHE A 242 8.41 -4.95 -36.35
C PHE A 242 9.75 -5.68 -36.54
N LEU A 243 10.46 -5.97 -35.45
CA LEU A 243 11.79 -6.60 -35.45
C LEU A 243 12.83 -5.79 -36.23
N THR A 244 12.82 -4.47 -36.08
CA THR A 244 13.76 -3.58 -36.81
C THR A 244 15.22 -3.84 -36.46
N THR A 245 15.51 -4.44 -35.31
CA THR A 245 16.85 -4.85 -34.86
C THR A 245 17.17 -6.31 -35.18
N GLY A 246 16.28 -7.05 -35.84
CA GLY A 246 16.41 -8.48 -36.10
C GLY A 246 16.07 -9.40 -34.92
N SER A 247 15.72 -8.83 -33.76
CA SER A 247 15.31 -9.55 -32.55
C SER A 247 14.14 -8.83 -31.87
N LEU A 248 13.41 -9.52 -30.99
CA LEU A 248 12.24 -8.96 -30.32
C LEU A 248 12.63 -7.94 -29.25
N ILE A 249 11.98 -6.77 -29.27
CA ILE A 249 11.98 -5.84 -28.15
C ILE A 249 10.66 -6.03 -27.37
N THR A 250 10.75 -6.62 -26.20
CA THR A 250 9.60 -6.85 -25.32
C THR A 250 9.53 -5.78 -24.24
N CYS A 251 8.34 -5.47 -23.74
CA CYS A 251 8.17 -4.51 -22.64
C CYS A 251 7.13 -4.97 -21.61
N THR A 252 7.40 -4.72 -20.33
CA THR A 252 6.42 -4.81 -19.24
C THR A 252 6.40 -3.49 -18.49
N SER A 253 5.22 -3.09 -17.99
CA SER A 253 5.10 -1.92 -17.12
C SER A 253 4.37 -2.23 -15.83
N GLY A 254 4.99 -1.87 -14.70
CA GLY A 254 4.43 -2.06 -13.37
C GLY A 254 5.36 -1.51 -12.29
N GLY A 255 4.82 -1.24 -11.10
CA GLY A 255 5.65 -0.91 -9.94
C GLY A 255 5.87 -2.14 -9.05
N ILE A 256 6.66 -1.96 -8.00
CA ILE A 256 7.00 -2.98 -6.99
C ILE A 256 5.77 -3.77 -6.53
N GLY A 257 4.68 -3.09 -6.16
CA GLY A 257 3.45 -3.76 -5.65
C GLY A 257 2.72 -4.67 -6.66
N LYS A 258 3.13 -4.68 -7.94
CA LYS A 258 2.58 -5.61 -8.94
C LYS A 258 3.42 -6.87 -9.14
N VAL A 259 4.73 -6.76 -8.89
CA VAL A 259 5.71 -7.83 -9.11
C VAL A 259 6.12 -8.51 -7.80
N ASP A 260 5.78 -7.90 -6.66
CA ASP A 260 6.12 -8.38 -5.34
C ASP A 260 5.08 -7.97 -4.28
N ASN A 261 4.86 -8.88 -3.33
CA ASN A 261 3.88 -8.81 -2.26
C ASN A 261 4.52 -8.50 -0.89
N GLU A 262 5.78 -8.05 -0.84
CA GLU A 262 6.49 -7.75 0.43
C GLU A 262 5.79 -6.75 1.37
N HIS A 263 4.92 -5.91 0.84
CA HIS A 263 4.19 -4.91 1.61
C HIS A 263 2.95 -5.48 2.34
N LEU A 264 2.61 -6.75 2.11
CA LEU A 264 1.46 -7.43 2.74
C LEU A 264 1.88 -8.14 4.03
N TYR A 265 0.94 -8.23 4.98
CA TYR A 265 1.17 -8.95 6.24
C TYR A 265 1.30 -10.46 6.06
N GLU A 266 0.51 -11.01 5.12
CA GLU A 266 0.57 -12.40 4.70
C GLU A 266 1.19 -12.44 3.31
N ARG A 267 2.11 -13.37 3.06
CA ARG A 267 2.74 -13.54 1.74
C ARG A 267 2.38 -14.92 1.21
N ILE A 268 1.40 -14.99 0.32
CA ILE A 268 1.03 -16.24 -0.34
C ILE A 268 1.87 -16.35 -1.62
N PRO A 269 2.92 -17.20 -1.65
CA PRO A 269 3.90 -17.22 -2.73
C PRO A 269 3.26 -17.62 -4.06
N TYR A 270 3.34 -16.74 -5.06
CA TYR A 270 2.87 -17.06 -6.40
C TYR A 270 3.92 -17.91 -7.15
N LEU A 271 3.48 -18.95 -7.86
CA LEU A 271 4.36 -19.93 -8.50
C LEU A 271 5.33 -19.30 -9.50
N TYR A 272 4.90 -18.23 -10.19
CA TYR A 272 5.71 -17.57 -11.21
C TYR A 272 6.21 -16.20 -10.75
N SER A 273 7.52 -16.13 -10.45
CA SER A 273 8.18 -14.86 -10.14
C SER A 273 8.49 -14.08 -11.41
N TYR A 274 8.11 -12.80 -11.44
CA TYR A 274 8.49 -11.87 -12.51
C TYR A 274 10.00 -11.86 -12.74
N LEU A 275 10.78 -11.80 -11.66
CA LEU A 275 12.25 -11.75 -11.68
C LEU A 275 12.87 -12.99 -12.35
N LYS A 276 12.20 -14.14 -12.24
CA LYS A 276 12.65 -15.41 -12.86
C LYS A 276 12.17 -15.59 -14.30
N ILE A 277 11.07 -14.94 -14.67
CA ILE A 277 10.49 -15.01 -16.01
C ILE A 277 11.20 -14.05 -16.98
N VAL A 278 11.69 -12.90 -16.54
CA VAL A 278 12.45 -11.98 -17.40
C VAL A 278 13.64 -12.66 -18.09
N PRO A 279 14.51 -13.42 -17.38
CA PRO A 279 15.57 -14.21 -18.03
C PRO A 279 15.05 -15.26 -19.02
N LEU A 280 13.87 -15.84 -18.79
CA LEU A 280 13.25 -16.81 -19.71
C LEU A 280 12.73 -16.12 -20.98
N ILE A 281 12.14 -14.93 -20.86
CA ILE A 281 11.75 -14.10 -22.01
C ILE A 281 12.98 -13.79 -22.87
N LEU A 282 14.06 -13.32 -22.25
CA LEU A 282 15.29 -12.96 -22.96
C LEU A 282 15.98 -14.18 -23.58
N ASN A 283 15.98 -15.33 -22.90
CA ASN A 283 16.49 -16.58 -23.46
C ASN A 283 15.71 -17.01 -24.72
N SER A 284 14.39 -16.84 -24.71
CA SER A 284 13.51 -17.27 -25.81
C SER A 284 13.58 -16.34 -27.03
N THR A 285 13.92 -15.07 -26.81
CA THR A 285 13.85 -14.03 -27.84
C THR A 285 15.22 -13.60 -28.37
N SER A 286 16.28 -13.83 -27.60
CA SER A 286 17.63 -13.28 -27.87
C SER A 286 17.64 -11.77 -28.14
N GLY A 287 16.62 -11.06 -27.63
CA GLY A 287 16.38 -9.65 -27.89
C GLY A 287 16.56 -8.80 -26.64
N ARG A 288 15.70 -7.79 -26.47
CA ARG A 288 15.71 -6.91 -25.30
C ARG A 288 14.39 -6.98 -24.54
N HIS A 289 14.47 -6.78 -23.24
CA HIS A 289 13.32 -6.65 -22.37
C HIS A 289 13.39 -5.33 -21.60
N ILE A 290 12.37 -4.51 -21.77
CA ILE A 290 12.26 -3.19 -21.17
C ILE A 290 11.25 -3.27 -20.02
N HIS A 291 11.68 -2.95 -18.81
CA HIS A 291 10.78 -2.74 -17.69
C HIS A 291 10.56 -1.24 -17.47
N ILE A 292 9.31 -0.78 -17.54
CA ILE A 292 8.93 0.62 -17.26
C ILE A 292 8.19 0.70 -15.94
N GLY A 293 8.81 1.32 -14.94
CA GLY A 293 8.27 1.47 -13.59
C GLY A 293 9.30 1.14 -12.51
N ASP A 294 8.91 1.31 -11.25
CA ASP A 294 9.86 1.16 -10.14
C ASP A 294 10.15 -0.31 -9.85
N LEU A 295 11.44 -0.64 -9.79
CA LEU A 295 11.99 -1.87 -9.22
C LEU A 295 13.02 -1.47 -8.16
N ARG A 296 13.21 -2.34 -7.17
CA ARG A 296 14.28 -2.18 -6.18
C ARG A 296 15.60 -2.66 -6.77
N ASP A 297 16.71 -2.12 -6.28
CA ASP A 297 18.04 -2.55 -6.72
C ASP A 297 18.24 -4.07 -6.56
N SER A 298 17.77 -4.64 -5.44
CA SER A 298 17.82 -6.10 -5.20
C SER A 298 17.03 -6.92 -6.23
N MET A 299 15.95 -6.37 -6.79
CA MET A 299 15.17 -7.04 -7.84
C MET A 299 15.91 -6.99 -9.18
N ILE A 300 16.56 -5.87 -9.47
CA ILE A 300 17.39 -5.70 -10.67
C ILE A 300 18.61 -6.63 -10.60
N GLU A 301 19.22 -6.75 -9.42
CA GLU A 301 20.30 -7.72 -9.14
C GLU A 301 19.84 -9.16 -9.37
N GLU A 302 18.68 -9.58 -8.84
CA GLU A 302 18.16 -10.93 -9.05
C GLU A 302 17.91 -11.25 -10.53
N ILE A 303 17.37 -10.29 -11.29
CA ILE A 303 17.20 -10.42 -12.74
C ILE A 303 18.56 -10.60 -13.40
N THR A 304 19.53 -9.72 -13.10
CA THR A 304 20.87 -9.71 -13.69
C THR A 304 21.61 -11.02 -13.42
N ASP A 305 21.55 -11.54 -12.20
CA ASP A 305 22.08 -12.85 -11.85
C ASP A 305 21.41 -13.97 -12.65
N GLY A 306 20.08 -13.87 -12.82
CA GLY A 306 19.30 -14.79 -13.64
C GLY A 306 19.72 -14.81 -15.12
N LEU A 307 20.15 -13.66 -15.66
CA LEU A 307 20.72 -13.50 -17.00
C LEU A 307 22.12 -14.11 -17.08
N ALA A 308 22.99 -13.78 -16.12
CA ALA A 308 24.37 -14.27 -16.06
C ALA A 308 24.42 -15.81 -16.05
N ARG A 309 23.55 -16.47 -15.28
CA ARG A 309 23.44 -17.95 -15.23
C ARG A 309 23.05 -18.58 -16.58
N ARG A 310 22.47 -17.80 -17.49
CA ARG A 310 22.06 -18.24 -18.85
C ARG A 310 23.00 -17.73 -19.94
N GLY A 311 24.08 -17.04 -19.58
CA GLY A 311 24.98 -16.41 -20.56
C GLY A 311 24.31 -15.29 -21.37
N ILE A 312 23.27 -14.65 -20.83
CA ILE A 312 22.58 -13.53 -21.49
C ILE A 312 23.27 -12.23 -21.08
N PRO A 313 23.62 -11.32 -22.02
CA PRO A 313 24.24 -10.04 -21.69
C PRO A 313 23.31 -9.16 -20.84
N ALA A 314 23.86 -8.52 -19.80
CA ALA A 314 23.08 -7.71 -18.85
C ALA A 314 22.34 -6.54 -19.53
N GLU A 315 22.94 -5.96 -20.58
CA GLU A 315 22.35 -4.89 -21.40
C GLU A 315 21.09 -5.30 -22.18
N SER A 316 20.79 -6.61 -22.23
CA SER A 316 19.54 -7.13 -22.79
C SER A 316 18.34 -6.76 -21.93
N PHE A 317 18.55 -6.52 -20.63
CA PHE A 317 17.53 -5.99 -19.73
C PHE A 317 17.71 -4.48 -19.55
N VAL A 318 16.62 -3.73 -19.72
CA VAL A 318 16.61 -2.27 -19.65
C VAL A 318 15.59 -1.84 -18.62
N HIS A 319 16.05 -1.19 -17.56
CA HIS A 319 15.18 -0.60 -16.56
C HIS A 319 14.95 0.88 -16.86
N VAL A 320 13.69 1.27 -17.01
CA VAL A 320 13.26 2.65 -17.24
C VAL A 320 12.35 3.07 -16.07
N PRO A 321 12.60 4.21 -15.42
CA PRO A 321 11.72 4.74 -14.38
C PRO A 321 10.30 5.04 -14.90
N ARG A 322 9.40 5.46 -14.01
CA ARG A 322 8.05 5.87 -14.41
C ARG A 322 8.09 6.97 -15.47
N VAL A 323 7.21 6.86 -16.47
CA VAL A 323 7.09 7.80 -17.59
C VAL A 323 5.77 8.56 -17.57
N PRO A 324 5.73 9.82 -18.05
CA PRO A 324 4.49 10.61 -18.13
C PRO A 324 3.45 10.00 -19.07
N ASN A 325 3.88 9.35 -20.14
CA ASN A 325 3.01 8.70 -21.14
C ASN A 325 3.60 7.34 -21.50
N LEU A 326 2.91 6.26 -21.11
CA LEU A 326 3.40 4.89 -21.31
C LEU A 326 3.36 4.50 -22.80
N ALA A 327 2.28 4.85 -23.50
CA ALA A 327 2.11 4.53 -24.92
C ALA A 327 3.20 5.17 -25.79
N GLU A 328 3.50 6.46 -25.56
CA GLU A 328 4.57 7.16 -26.28
C GLU A 328 5.95 6.56 -25.96
N ALA A 329 6.23 6.28 -24.68
CA ALA A 329 7.49 5.66 -24.29
C ALA A 329 7.70 4.30 -24.98
N MET A 330 6.67 3.46 -25.10
CA MET A 330 6.79 2.18 -25.79
C MET A 330 7.05 2.34 -27.29
N ILE A 331 6.50 3.38 -27.93
CA ILE A 331 6.76 3.70 -29.34
C ILE A 331 8.20 4.18 -29.51
N ASP A 332 8.64 5.13 -28.70
CA ASP A 332 9.99 5.71 -28.77
C ASP A 332 11.07 4.66 -28.49
N LEU A 333 10.80 3.73 -27.59
CA LEU A 333 11.66 2.60 -27.27
C LEU A 333 11.57 1.45 -28.29
N SER A 334 10.77 1.63 -29.35
CA SER A 334 10.60 0.64 -30.42
C SER A 334 10.16 -0.74 -29.93
N VAL A 335 9.30 -0.81 -28.90
CA VAL A 335 8.72 -2.06 -28.38
C VAL A 335 7.92 -2.80 -29.45
N ASP A 336 8.22 -4.08 -29.68
CA ASP A 336 7.52 -4.94 -30.63
C ASP A 336 6.30 -5.65 -30.02
N VAL A 337 6.37 -6.01 -28.73
CA VAL A 337 5.29 -6.71 -28.02
C VAL A 337 5.27 -6.30 -26.54
N TYR A 338 4.08 -6.04 -26.02
CA TYR A 338 3.87 -5.78 -24.61
C TYR A 338 3.50 -7.08 -23.87
N ILE A 339 4.22 -7.36 -22.79
CA ILE A 339 3.96 -8.47 -21.87
C ILE A 339 3.34 -7.86 -20.61
N GLY A 340 2.06 -8.19 -20.35
CA GLY A 340 1.32 -7.65 -19.20
C GLY A 340 2.03 -7.95 -17.88
N SER A 341 1.92 -7.05 -16.91
CA SER A 341 2.50 -7.27 -15.58
C SER A 341 1.89 -8.49 -14.89
N PHE A 342 2.68 -9.18 -14.08
CA PHE A 342 2.25 -10.31 -13.28
C PHE A 342 3.11 -10.41 -12.00
N PRO A 343 2.63 -11.06 -10.92
CA PRO A 343 1.35 -11.77 -10.80
C PRO A 343 0.11 -10.88 -10.88
N SER A 344 0.24 -9.57 -10.65
CA SER A 344 -0.87 -8.61 -10.75
C SER A 344 -0.87 -7.84 -12.08
N GLY A 345 -1.98 -7.94 -12.80
CA GLY A 345 -2.23 -7.23 -14.05
C GLY A 345 -2.26 -5.70 -13.92
N GLY A 346 -2.17 -5.03 -15.06
CA GLY A 346 -2.29 -3.59 -15.21
C GLY A 346 -3.28 -3.20 -16.29
N GLY A 347 -4.58 -3.24 -16.01
CA GLY A 347 -5.64 -2.89 -16.97
C GLY A 347 -5.37 -1.61 -17.77
N ARG A 348 -5.01 -0.49 -17.12
CA ARG A 348 -4.73 0.76 -17.84
C ARG A 348 -3.48 0.68 -18.73
N ALA A 349 -2.42 0.00 -18.27
CA ALA A 349 -1.20 -0.17 -19.06
C ALA A 349 -1.47 -1.06 -20.29
N THR A 350 -2.31 -2.08 -20.13
CA THR A 350 -2.81 -2.91 -21.23
C THR A 350 -3.59 -2.08 -22.25
N VAL A 351 -4.48 -1.18 -21.80
CA VAL A 351 -5.19 -0.22 -22.67
C VAL A 351 -4.23 0.71 -23.40
N GLU A 352 -3.22 1.27 -22.72
CA GLU A 352 -2.19 2.13 -23.32
C GLU A 352 -1.37 1.36 -24.38
N ALA A 353 -1.02 0.11 -24.13
CA ALA A 353 -0.33 -0.76 -25.09
C ALA A 353 -1.19 -1.05 -26.33
N MET A 354 -2.50 -1.29 -26.14
CA MET A 354 -3.42 -1.41 -27.27
C MET A 354 -3.53 -0.12 -28.08
N GLY A 355 -3.62 1.01 -27.39
CA GLY A 355 -3.62 2.33 -28.03
C GLY A 355 -2.36 2.59 -28.84
N ALA A 356 -1.19 2.18 -28.35
CA ALA A 356 0.07 2.25 -29.09
C ALA A 356 0.11 1.30 -30.31
N GLY A 357 -0.88 0.41 -30.44
CA GLY A 357 -0.95 -0.58 -31.51
C GLY A 357 0.03 -1.73 -31.31
N LEU A 358 0.26 -2.15 -30.06
CA LEU A 358 1.16 -3.24 -29.74
C LEU A 358 0.41 -4.57 -29.63
N PRO A 359 0.99 -5.68 -30.15
CA PRO A 359 0.65 -7.03 -29.73
C PRO A 359 0.76 -7.18 -28.22
N LEU A 360 -0.08 -8.06 -27.65
CA LEU A 360 -0.13 -8.32 -26.21
C LEU A 360 0.14 -9.80 -25.95
N ILE A 361 0.92 -10.08 -24.91
CA ILE A 361 1.02 -11.38 -24.25
C ILE A 361 0.62 -11.19 -22.78
N LEU A 362 -0.48 -11.79 -22.36
CA LEU A 362 -1.06 -11.56 -21.04
C LEU A 362 -0.99 -12.80 -20.15
N HIS A 363 -0.77 -12.59 -18.86
CA HIS A 363 -0.77 -13.68 -17.91
C HIS A 363 -2.21 -14.02 -17.46
N SER A 364 -2.61 -15.26 -17.64
CA SER A 364 -3.88 -15.80 -17.12
C SER A 364 -3.64 -16.33 -15.71
N ASN A 365 -3.72 -15.43 -14.72
CA ASN A 365 -3.48 -15.74 -13.32
C ASN A 365 -4.38 -16.88 -12.81
N TYR A 366 -3.77 -17.93 -12.24
CA TYR A 366 -4.52 -19.12 -11.83
C TYR A 366 -5.27 -18.98 -10.51
N ARG A 367 -5.01 -17.93 -9.72
CA ARG A 367 -5.69 -17.66 -8.46
C ARG A 367 -6.99 -16.90 -8.65
N SER A 368 -6.93 -15.80 -9.41
CA SER A 368 -8.08 -14.96 -9.62
C SER A 368 -8.04 -14.24 -10.96
N VAL A 369 -9.22 -14.06 -11.55
CA VAL A 369 -9.43 -13.29 -12.78
C VAL A 369 -9.08 -11.82 -12.60
N PHE A 370 -9.20 -11.29 -11.38
CA PHE A 370 -8.91 -9.88 -11.08
C PHE A 370 -7.44 -9.50 -11.22
N PHE A 371 -6.56 -10.50 -11.20
CA PHE A 371 -5.13 -10.32 -11.49
C PHE A 371 -4.76 -10.54 -12.96
N SER A 372 -5.73 -10.82 -13.82
CA SER A 372 -5.51 -11.01 -15.25
C SER A 372 -6.13 -9.86 -16.04
N ASP A 373 -5.41 -9.40 -17.08
CA ASP A 373 -5.89 -8.35 -17.99
C ASP A 373 -6.53 -8.90 -19.27
N VAL A 374 -6.74 -10.22 -19.35
CA VAL A 374 -7.27 -10.89 -20.56
C VAL A 374 -8.67 -10.37 -20.92
N TRP A 375 -9.43 -9.89 -19.93
CA TRP A 375 -10.79 -9.37 -20.11
C TRP A 375 -10.82 -7.98 -20.72
N GLU A 376 -9.73 -7.23 -20.62
CA GLU A 376 -9.55 -5.90 -21.17
C GLU A 376 -8.97 -5.94 -22.59
N ALA A 377 -8.53 -7.11 -23.06
CA ALA A 377 -7.83 -7.25 -24.31
C ALA A 377 -8.75 -7.60 -25.48
N TYR A 378 -8.25 -7.36 -26.70
CA TYR A 378 -8.91 -7.78 -27.92
C TYR A 378 -9.05 -9.30 -28.02
N ALA A 379 -10.10 -9.73 -28.73
CA ALA A 379 -10.35 -11.15 -28.99
C ALA A 379 -9.15 -11.80 -29.72
N GLY A 380 -8.66 -12.90 -29.15
CA GLY A 380 -7.51 -13.62 -29.66
C GLY A 380 -6.15 -13.00 -29.30
N ALA A 381 -6.08 -12.12 -28.29
CA ALA A 381 -4.82 -11.75 -27.66
C ALA A 381 -4.09 -12.98 -27.12
N LEU A 382 -2.76 -13.00 -27.23
CA LEU A 382 -1.94 -14.10 -26.74
C LEU A 382 -1.97 -14.07 -25.20
N HIS A 383 -2.03 -15.24 -24.60
CA HIS A 383 -1.95 -15.37 -23.16
C HIS A 383 -1.26 -16.67 -22.77
N TRP A 384 -0.74 -16.69 -21.55
CA TRP A 384 -0.04 -17.84 -20.99
C TRP A 384 -0.50 -18.09 -19.56
N ARG A 385 -0.47 -19.35 -19.15
CA ARG A 385 -0.72 -19.81 -17.78
C ARG A 385 0.53 -20.43 -17.19
N THR A 386 1.44 -20.93 -18.03
CA THR A 386 2.67 -21.61 -17.64
C THR A 386 3.87 -21.06 -18.41
N PRO A 387 5.11 -21.14 -17.88
CA PRO A 387 6.29 -20.65 -18.58
C PRO A 387 6.47 -21.28 -19.98
N PRO A 388 6.24 -22.59 -20.20
CA PRO A 388 6.31 -23.18 -21.54
C PRO A 388 5.36 -22.53 -22.56
N GLU A 389 4.13 -22.19 -22.14
CA GLU A 389 3.16 -21.47 -23.00
C GLU A 389 3.64 -20.06 -23.35
N LEU A 390 4.30 -19.36 -22.41
CA LEU A 390 4.92 -18.06 -22.68
C LEU A 390 6.03 -18.19 -23.73
N GLU A 391 6.91 -19.19 -23.59
CA GLU A 391 7.96 -19.43 -24.58
C GLU A 391 7.40 -19.80 -25.96
N GLU A 392 6.32 -20.59 -26.00
CA GLU A 392 5.60 -20.91 -27.24
C GLU A 392 5.04 -19.65 -27.89
N CYS A 393 4.38 -18.78 -27.12
CA CYS A 393 3.89 -17.49 -27.61
C CYS A 393 5.03 -16.68 -28.22
N LEU A 394 6.17 -16.55 -27.51
CA LEU A 394 7.32 -15.77 -27.95
C LEU A 394 7.96 -16.33 -29.23
N ARG A 395 8.12 -17.66 -29.33
CA ARG A 395 8.69 -18.32 -30.52
C ARG A 395 7.79 -18.21 -31.75
N ALA A 396 6.48 -18.10 -31.57
CA ALA A 396 5.51 -17.95 -32.65
C ALA A 396 5.47 -16.53 -33.26
N LEU A 397 6.12 -15.54 -32.62
CA LEU A 397 6.09 -14.15 -33.08
C LEU A 397 6.97 -13.95 -34.32
N THR A 398 6.32 -13.87 -35.47
CA THR A 398 6.92 -13.42 -36.73
C THR A 398 6.48 -11.98 -37.04
N PRO A 399 7.14 -11.23 -37.94
CA PRO A 399 6.69 -9.90 -38.35
C PRO A 399 5.22 -9.86 -38.82
N MET A 400 4.75 -10.93 -39.47
CA MET A 400 3.36 -11.04 -39.93
C MET A 400 2.39 -11.23 -38.76
N VAL A 401 2.72 -12.10 -37.80
CA VAL A 401 1.92 -12.32 -36.59
C VAL A 401 1.86 -11.03 -35.75
N LEU A 402 3.00 -10.37 -35.55
CA LEU A 402 3.08 -9.10 -34.83
C LEU A 402 2.20 -8.04 -35.50
N LYS A 403 2.28 -7.87 -36.82
CA LYS A 403 1.48 -6.88 -37.55
C LYS A 403 -0.02 -7.16 -37.47
N ASP A 404 -0.43 -8.43 -37.54
CA ASP A 404 -1.84 -8.80 -37.41
C ASP A 404 -2.38 -8.50 -36.00
N HIS A 405 -1.66 -8.93 -34.95
CA HIS A 405 -2.02 -8.63 -33.57
C HIS A 405 -2.02 -7.12 -33.29
N ALA A 406 -1.06 -6.37 -33.81
CA ALA A 406 -0.97 -4.92 -33.67
C ALA A 406 -2.21 -4.20 -34.20
N ARG A 407 -2.71 -4.62 -35.37
CA ARG A 407 -3.93 -4.08 -35.99
C ARG A 407 -5.18 -4.43 -35.19
N ARG A 408 -5.31 -5.67 -34.73
CA ARG A 408 -6.43 -6.10 -33.87
C ARG A 408 -6.45 -5.33 -32.55
N SER A 409 -5.28 -5.18 -31.96
CA SER A 409 -5.04 -4.42 -30.73
C SER A 409 -5.46 -2.95 -30.87
N ARG A 410 -4.95 -2.26 -31.89
CA ARG A 410 -5.30 -0.86 -32.15
C ARG A 410 -6.80 -0.69 -32.44
N ARG A 411 -7.37 -1.54 -33.29
CA ARG A 411 -8.81 -1.49 -33.61
C ARG A 411 -9.67 -1.65 -32.36
N HIS A 412 -9.31 -2.57 -31.46
CA HIS A 412 -10.06 -2.77 -30.22
C HIS A 412 -9.98 -1.55 -29.31
N TYR A 413 -8.80 -0.95 -29.18
CA TYR A 413 -8.63 0.32 -28.46
C TYR A 413 -9.53 1.42 -29.03
N GLU A 414 -9.54 1.60 -30.35
CA GLU A 414 -10.32 2.66 -31.01
C GLU A 414 -11.82 2.53 -30.77
N VAL A 415 -12.32 1.29 -30.72
CA VAL A 415 -13.75 1.01 -30.49
C VAL A 415 -14.13 1.12 -29.02
N HIS A 416 -13.28 0.68 -28.09
CA HIS A 416 -13.71 0.46 -26.70
C HIS A 416 -13.02 1.35 -25.67
N HIS A 417 -11.82 1.88 -25.93
CA HIS A 417 -10.95 2.44 -24.89
C HIS A 417 -10.46 3.87 -25.16
N THR A 418 -11.07 4.56 -26.12
CA THR A 418 -10.81 5.99 -26.38
C THR A 418 -11.58 6.88 -25.39
N PRO A 419 -11.11 8.11 -25.11
CA PRO A 419 -11.90 9.05 -24.31
C PRO A 419 -13.29 9.32 -24.88
N GLU A 420 -13.47 9.28 -26.20
CA GLU A 420 -14.79 9.41 -26.83
C GLU A 420 -15.70 8.22 -26.52
N ALA A 421 -15.16 7.01 -26.40
CA ALA A 421 -15.95 5.84 -25.98
C ALA A 421 -16.47 6.00 -24.54
N LEU A 422 -15.64 6.50 -23.62
CA LEU A 422 -16.09 6.83 -22.26
C LEU A 422 -17.12 7.95 -22.26
N ARG A 423 -16.86 9.04 -22.99
CA ARG A 423 -17.81 10.16 -23.11
C ARG A 423 -19.17 9.70 -23.65
N THR A 424 -19.17 8.86 -24.68
CA THR A 424 -20.38 8.25 -25.23
C THR A 424 -21.10 7.41 -24.17
N ALA A 425 -20.37 6.59 -23.41
CA ALA A 425 -20.93 5.77 -22.34
C ALA A 425 -21.56 6.62 -21.21
N VAL A 426 -20.89 7.69 -20.80
CA VAL A 426 -21.38 8.63 -19.78
C VAL A 426 -22.64 9.33 -20.27
N LEU A 427 -22.62 9.93 -21.46
CA LEU A 427 -23.78 10.64 -22.02
C LEU A 427 -24.98 9.71 -22.22
N GLY A 428 -24.75 8.50 -22.73
CA GLY A 428 -25.80 7.49 -22.87
C GLY A 428 -26.40 7.11 -21.52
N THR A 429 -25.57 6.87 -20.50
CA THR A 429 -26.04 6.59 -19.13
C THR A 429 -26.88 7.74 -18.56
N LEU A 430 -26.49 8.99 -18.81
CA LEU A 430 -27.23 10.15 -18.37
C LEU A 430 -28.60 10.26 -19.07
N ALA A 431 -28.69 9.82 -20.32
CA ALA A 431 -29.91 9.72 -21.11
C ALA A 431 -30.76 8.47 -20.80
N GLY A 432 -30.24 7.52 -20.01
CA GLY A 432 -30.95 6.29 -19.62
C GLY A 432 -30.59 5.05 -20.45
N ASP A 433 -29.58 5.14 -21.32
CA ASP A 433 -29.08 4.01 -22.09
C ASP A 433 -28.19 3.09 -21.25
N THR A 434 -28.14 1.83 -21.64
CA THR A 434 -27.24 0.83 -21.04
C THR A 434 -26.10 0.49 -21.98
N VAL A 435 -24.87 0.59 -21.50
CA VAL A 435 -23.69 0.12 -22.23
C VAL A 435 -23.48 -1.36 -21.92
N THR A 436 -23.32 -2.16 -22.99
CA THR A 436 -23.06 -3.60 -22.86
C THR A 436 -21.55 -3.82 -22.65
N PRO A 437 -21.12 -4.53 -21.60
CA PRO A 437 -19.71 -4.88 -21.44
C PRO A 437 -19.26 -5.85 -22.54
N PRO A 438 -17.95 -5.93 -22.84
CA PRO A 438 -17.41 -6.98 -23.68
C PRO A 438 -17.77 -8.37 -23.14
N PRO A 439 -17.99 -9.38 -24.01
CA PRO A 439 -18.25 -10.74 -23.58
C PRO A 439 -17.15 -11.30 -22.68
N ALA A 440 -17.54 -12.05 -21.67
CA ALA A 440 -16.62 -12.76 -20.78
C ALA A 440 -15.77 -13.80 -21.53
N PRO A 441 -14.43 -13.63 -21.63
CA PRO A 441 -13.56 -14.72 -22.08
C PRO A 441 -13.58 -15.87 -21.07
N SER A 442 -13.23 -17.07 -21.53
CA SER A 442 -13.13 -18.23 -20.64
C SER A 442 -12.01 -18.04 -19.64
N TYR A 443 -12.34 -18.15 -18.35
CA TYR A 443 -11.37 -18.15 -17.26
C TYR A 443 -11.46 -19.47 -16.50
N GLN A 444 -10.30 -20.06 -16.19
CA GLN A 444 -10.21 -21.30 -15.41
C GLN A 444 -9.21 -21.12 -14.27
N PRO A 445 -9.66 -21.04 -13.00
CA PRO A 445 -8.76 -21.02 -11.87
C PRO A 445 -8.08 -22.39 -11.69
N ASN A 446 -6.93 -22.41 -11.01
CA ASN A 446 -6.31 -23.64 -10.50
C ASN A 446 -6.44 -23.66 -8.97
N ALA A 447 -7.58 -24.15 -8.49
CA ALA A 447 -7.88 -24.18 -7.07
C ALA A 447 -6.87 -25.02 -6.26
N LEU A 448 -6.36 -26.12 -6.83
CA LEU A 448 -5.36 -26.97 -6.18
C LEU A 448 -4.03 -26.22 -6.01
N GLN A 449 -3.52 -25.58 -7.06
CA GLN A 449 -2.28 -24.78 -6.94
C GLN A 449 -2.47 -23.62 -5.95
N SER A 450 -3.62 -22.94 -6.00
CA SER A 450 -3.93 -21.86 -5.06
C SER A 450 -3.95 -22.33 -3.61
N TRP A 451 -4.47 -23.55 -3.36
CA TRP A 451 -4.41 -24.17 -2.03
C TRP A 451 -2.98 -24.55 -1.62
N LEU A 452 -2.18 -25.09 -2.53
CA LEU A 452 -0.77 -25.42 -2.27
C LEU A 452 0.04 -24.18 -1.90
N ASP A 453 -0.16 -23.08 -2.63
CA ASP A 453 0.50 -21.80 -2.33
C ASP A 453 0.14 -21.30 -0.92
N ARG A 454 -1.14 -21.37 -0.53
CA ARG A 454 -1.59 -21.03 0.83
C ARG A 454 -0.97 -21.92 1.89
N LYS A 455 -0.86 -23.22 1.61
CA LYS A 455 -0.23 -24.15 2.55
C LYS A 455 1.24 -23.79 2.78
N VAL A 456 1.99 -23.48 1.72
CA VAL A 456 3.38 -23.02 1.85
C VAL A 456 3.48 -21.75 2.69
N ALA A 457 2.56 -20.80 2.52
CA ALA A 457 2.53 -19.58 3.33
C ALA A 457 2.37 -19.89 4.83
N VAL A 458 1.43 -20.79 5.18
CA VAL A 458 1.21 -21.23 6.56
C VAL A 458 2.44 -21.94 7.12
N ASP A 459 3.07 -22.82 6.33
CA ASP A 459 4.28 -23.54 6.77
C ASP A 459 5.43 -22.56 7.06
N ILE A 460 5.64 -21.55 6.21
CA ILE A 460 6.64 -20.49 6.41
C ILE A 460 6.35 -19.66 7.68
N GLU A 461 5.09 -19.31 7.92
CA GLU A 461 4.68 -18.55 9.11
C GLU A 461 4.94 -19.36 10.39
N LEU A 462 4.57 -20.65 10.41
CA LEU A 462 4.83 -21.54 11.53
C LEU A 462 6.33 -21.70 11.80
N GLU A 463 7.16 -21.88 10.77
CA GLU A 463 8.61 -21.90 10.91
C GLU A 463 9.18 -20.59 11.46
N GLY A 464 8.62 -19.44 11.06
CA GLY A 464 8.94 -18.13 11.62
C GLY A 464 8.65 -18.05 13.13
N LEU A 465 7.45 -18.44 13.53
CA LEU A 465 7.03 -18.48 14.94
C LEU A 465 7.89 -19.44 15.77
N HIS A 466 8.27 -20.59 15.20
CA HIS A 466 9.18 -21.53 15.85
C HIS A 466 10.58 -20.92 16.06
N ARG A 467 11.12 -20.20 15.07
CA ARG A 467 12.39 -19.49 15.20
C ARG A 467 12.34 -18.39 16.25
N ASP A 468 11.29 -17.56 16.24
CA ASP A 468 11.13 -16.48 17.23
C ASP A 468 11.02 -17.05 18.64
N ARG A 469 10.23 -18.12 18.82
CA ARG A 469 10.14 -18.82 20.10
C ARG A 469 11.50 -19.34 20.57
N GLN A 470 12.30 -19.90 19.66
CA GLN A 470 13.66 -20.36 19.99
C GLN A 470 14.56 -19.19 20.44
N VAL A 471 14.55 -18.07 19.71
CA VAL A 471 15.33 -16.86 20.09
C VAL A 471 14.91 -16.34 21.47
N TRP A 472 13.61 -16.34 21.77
CA TRP A 472 13.10 -15.95 23.10
C TRP A 472 13.54 -16.93 24.19
N GLN A 473 13.52 -18.23 23.93
CA GLN A 473 14.00 -19.26 24.86
C GLN A 473 15.50 -19.13 25.11
N ASP A 474 16.31 -18.89 24.08
CA ASP A 474 17.75 -18.69 24.20
C ASP A 474 18.07 -17.43 25.00
N ARG A 475 17.33 -16.33 24.77
CA ARG A 475 17.45 -15.10 25.57
C ARG A 475 17.07 -15.34 27.03
N ALA A 476 15.99 -16.04 27.29
CA ALA A 476 15.56 -16.37 28.65
C ALA A 476 16.60 -17.23 29.38
N ALA A 477 17.13 -18.27 28.72
CA ALA A 477 18.20 -19.12 29.25
C ALA A 477 19.48 -18.32 29.53
N HIS A 478 19.86 -17.40 28.64
CA HIS A 478 21.00 -16.51 28.86
C HIS A 478 20.77 -15.55 30.05
N HIS A 479 19.55 -15.03 30.23
CA HIS A 479 19.21 -14.21 31.39
C HIS A 479 19.27 -15.01 32.71
N GLU A 480 18.78 -16.24 32.72
CA GLU A 480 18.85 -17.14 33.88
C GLU A 480 20.29 -17.51 34.24
N GLN A 481 21.12 -17.84 33.23
CA GLN A 481 22.55 -18.10 33.44
C GLN A 481 23.27 -16.88 34.02
N ARG A 482 22.98 -15.67 33.52
CA ARG A 482 23.53 -14.43 34.08
C ARG A 482 23.08 -14.18 35.51
N ALA A 483 21.83 -14.49 35.86
CA ALA A 483 21.34 -14.39 37.22
C ALA A 483 22.08 -15.37 38.16
N CYS A 484 22.27 -16.63 37.73
CA CYS A 484 23.03 -17.62 38.49
C CYS A 484 24.50 -17.22 38.69
N ILE A 485 25.16 -16.67 37.66
CA ILE A 485 26.53 -16.15 37.77
C ILE A 485 26.59 -14.97 38.74
N ALA A 486 25.62 -14.05 38.67
CA ALA A 486 25.55 -12.89 39.57
C ALA A 486 25.33 -13.32 41.02
N GLU A 487 24.46 -14.30 41.27
CA GLU A 487 24.22 -14.87 42.59
C GLU A 487 25.47 -15.54 43.15
N ARG A 488 26.15 -16.40 42.37
CA ARG A 488 27.43 -17.01 42.76
C ARG A 488 28.50 -15.96 43.07
N SER A 489 28.61 -14.93 42.23
CA SER A 489 29.55 -13.83 42.45
C SER A 489 29.23 -13.05 43.73
N ALA A 490 27.95 -12.86 44.05
CA ALA A 490 27.53 -12.23 45.29
C ALA A 490 27.86 -13.11 46.51
N THR A 491 27.65 -14.42 46.43
CA THR A 491 28.06 -15.39 47.48
C THR A 491 29.58 -15.39 47.68
N ASP A 492 30.37 -15.43 46.60
CA ASP A 492 31.83 -15.39 46.67
C ASP A 492 32.35 -14.08 47.26
N ASN A 493 31.74 -12.95 46.89
CA ASN A 493 32.07 -11.64 47.45
C ASN A 493 31.72 -11.55 48.94
N TYR A 494 30.59 -12.12 49.36
CA TYR A 494 30.20 -12.20 50.77
C TYR A 494 31.21 -13.05 51.57
N ALA A 495 31.56 -14.25 51.08
CA ALA A 495 32.55 -15.11 51.72
C ALA A 495 33.94 -14.45 51.83
N ARG A 496 34.37 -13.70 50.80
CA ARG A 496 35.61 -12.90 50.85
C ARG A 496 35.55 -11.78 51.87
N ALA A 497 34.42 -11.07 51.97
CA ALA A 497 34.23 -10.00 52.94
C ALA A 497 34.26 -10.53 54.38
N GLU A 498 33.66 -11.70 54.63
CA GLU A 498 33.69 -12.38 55.92
C GLU A 498 35.11 -12.81 56.31
N ALA A 499 35.87 -13.40 55.40
CA ALA A 499 37.27 -13.76 55.64
C ALA A 499 38.15 -12.54 55.98
N LEU A 500 37.97 -11.42 55.27
CA LEU A 500 38.66 -10.16 55.56
C LEU A 500 38.26 -9.56 56.91
N ALA A 501 37.00 -9.73 57.33
CA ALA A 501 36.53 -9.26 58.63
C ALA A 501 37.19 -10.04 59.78
N VAL A 502 37.33 -11.37 59.63
CA VAL A 502 38.05 -12.23 60.59
C VAL A 502 39.53 -11.84 60.69
N ASP A 503 40.20 -11.63 59.54
CA ASP A 503 41.61 -11.22 59.51
C ASP A 503 41.82 -9.83 60.15
N ARG A 504 40.88 -8.91 59.90
CA ARG A 504 40.88 -7.58 60.52
C ARG A 504 40.63 -7.64 62.04
N GLN A 505 39.76 -8.53 62.50
CA GLN A 505 39.52 -8.76 63.93
C GLN A 505 40.81 -9.25 64.60
N TYR A 506 41.50 -10.21 63.98
CA TYR A 506 42.78 -10.73 64.45
C TYR A 506 43.86 -9.64 64.54
N LEU A 507 43.99 -8.80 63.50
CA LEU A 507 44.93 -7.67 63.49
C LEU A 507 44.59 -6.59 64.55
N ILE A 508 43.31 -6.40 64.86
CA ILE A 508 42.87 -5.49 65.93
C ILE A 508 43.26 -6.06 67.29
N GLU A 509 43.03 -7.35 67.53
CA GLU A 509 43.41 -8.05 68.76
C GLU A 509 44.93 -8.04 68.97
N GLU A 510 45.72 -8.28 67.91
CA GLU A 510 47.18 -8.18 67.93
C GLU A 510 47.66 -6.73 68.23
N ARG A 511 47.03 -5.72 67.63
CA ARG A 511 47.32 -4.31 67.94
C ARG A 511 46.97 -3.91 69.36
N ILE A 512 45.89 -4.45 69.92
CA ILE A 512 45.50 -4.21 71.32
C ILE A 512 46.55 -4.82 72.24
N ALA A 513 46.97 -6.07 71.99
CA ALA A 513 48.04 -6.71 72.74
C ALA A 513 49.37 -5.94 72.66
N LEU A 514 49.73 -5.41 71.49
CA LEU A 514 50.93 -4.58 71.33
C LEU A 514 50.82 -3.23 72.05
N ARG A 515 49.64 -2.59 72.07
CA ARG A 515 49.42 -1.33 72.79
C ARG A 515 49.53 -1.50 74.30
N GLU A 516 48.97 -2.56 74.86
CA GLU A 516 49.08 -2.85 76.29
C GLU A 516 50.53 -3.13 76.71
N THR A 517 51.33 -3.71 75.81
CA THR A 517 52.74 -4.03 76.08
C THR A 517 53.67 -2.82 76.02
N PHE A 518 53.38 -1.79 75.20
CA PHE A 518 54.36 -0.72 74.89
C PHE A 518 53.94 0.72 75.28
N ALA A 519 52.69 0.98 75.69
CA ALA A 519 52.20 2.35 75.86
C ALA A 519 52.54 3.03 77.21
N TRP A 520 52.94 2.29 78.24
CA TRP A 520 53.10 2.86 79.58
C TRP A 520 54.36 3.74 79.80
N PRO A 521 55.53 3.50 79.16
CA PRO A 521 56.72 4.32 79.39
C PRO A 521 56.81 5.62 78.56
N ILE A 522 56.08 5.72 77.43
CA ILE A 522 56.23 6.84 76.48
C ILE A 522 55.43 8.08 76.91
N PHE A 523 54.26 7.89 77.55
CA PHE A 523 53.40 9.00 77.95
C PHE A 523 54.04 9.90 79.01
N THR A 524 54.83 9.33 79.92
CA THR A 524 55.54 10.05 80.98
C THR A 524 56.69 10.93 80.43
N PHE A 525 57.24 10.61 79.26
CA PHE A 525 58.32 11.37 78.64
C PHE A 525 57.82 12.67 77.96
N ILE A 526 56.66 12.60 77.28
CA ILE A 526 56.08 13.73 76.54
C ILE A 526 55.57 14.83 77.49
N GLU A 527 55.04 14.47 78.65
CA GLU A 527 54.52 15.45 79.61
C GLU A 527 55.62 16.34 80.21
N ARG A 528 56.84 15.81 80.38
CA ARG A 528 58.00 16.59 80.86
C ARG A 528 58.47 17.64 79.85
N GLN A 529 58.46 17.32 78.56
CA GLN A 529 58.90 18.26 77.51
C GLN A 529 57.93 19.44 77.34
N THR A 530 56.63 19.20 77.49
CA THR A 530 55.58 20.21 77.26
C THR A 530 55.61 21.33 78.32
N ARG A 531 55.98 21.02 79.57
CA ARG A 531 56.12 22.03 80.65
C ARG A 531 57.31 22.96 80.43
N SER A 532 58.38 22.50 79.77
CA SER A 532 59.57 23.32 79.47
C SER A 532 59.27 24.40 78.41
N LEU A 533 58.57 24.02 77.33
CA LEU A 533 58.22 24.93 76.24
C LEU A 533 57.26 26.07 76.66
N THR A 534 56.38 25.80 77.63
CA THR A 534 55.40 26.79 78.11
C THR A 534 56.08 27.93 78.88
N ARG A 535 57.14 27.63 79.66
CA ARG A 535 57.92 28.66 80.38
C ARG A 535 58.69 29.58 79.43
N LEU A 536 59.23 29.03 78.34
CA LEU A 536 59.95 29.81 77.33
C LEU A 536 59.04 30.80 76.58
N LYS A 537 57.78 30.43 76.30
CA LYS A 537 56.82 31.33 75.64
C LYS A 537 56.39 32.51 76.51
N GLN A 538 56.28 32.35 77.83
CA GLN A 538 55.91 33.44 78.74
C GLN A 538 57.04 34.48 78.90
N ALA A 539 58.31 34.06 78.88
CA ALA A 539 59.45 34.98 78.94
C ALA A 539 59.55 35.87 77.68
N ARG A 540 59.21 35.34 76.50
CA ARG A 540 59.26 36.10 75.24
C ARG A 540 58.18 37.17 75.12
N ARG A 541 56.97 36.94 75.68
CA ARG A 541 55.86 37.92 75.65
C ARG A 541 56.11 39.16 76.52
N ARG A 542 56.93 39.08 77.58
CA ARG A 542 57.22 40.23 78.44
C ARG A 542 58.19 41.24 77.82
N ARG A 543 59.05 40.84 76.87
CA ARG A 543 60.00 41.76 76.23
C ARG A 543 59.42 42.59 75.09
N SER A 544 58.23 42.25 74.58
CA SER A 544 57.62 42.94 73.43
C SER A 544 56.63 44.05 73.79
N GLN A 545 56.50 44.43 75.07
CA GLN A 545 55.53 45.45 75.53
C GLN A 545 56.16 46.75 76.05
N GLU A 546 57.49 46.92 76.03
CA GLU A 546 58.18 48.11 76.55
C GLU A 546 59.17 48.72 75.54
N SER A 547 58.68 49.49 74.57
CA SER A 547 59.29 50.69 73.95
C SER A 547 58.58 51.05 72.64
N PRO A 548 58.22 52.33 72.40
CA PRO A 548 57.99 52.86 71.07
C PRO A 548 59.24 52.79 70.18
#